data_AF-A0A929XBZ1-F1
#
_entry.id   AF-A0A929XBZ1-F1
#
_cell.length_a   1.000
_cell.length_b   1.000
_cell.length_c   1.000
_cell.angle_alpha   90.00
_cell.angle_beta   90.00
_cell.angle_gamma   90.00
#
_symmetry.space_group_name_H-M   'P 1'
#
loop_
_entity.id
_entity.type
_entity.pdbx_description
1 polymer ?
#
loop_
_entity_poly.entity_id
_entity_poly.type
_entity_poly.pdbx_seq_one_letter_code
_entity_poly.pdbx_strand_id
1 'polypeptide(L)' 'MVANEVLELLSKEILPSEFECYIKQLKFNEKSSNSTNVVFNAPNEIIAKFIQTK' A
#
# COMPACT_ATOMS: atom_id res chain seq x y z
N MET A 1 -10.33 6.29 -6.71
CA MET A 1 -10.56 7.17 -5.54
C MET A 1 -10.22 6.47 -4.22
N VAL A 2 -10.56 5.18 -4.04
CA VAL A 2 -10.31 4.43 -2.78
C VAL A 2 -8.82 4.18 -2.45
N ALA A 3 -7.99 3.97 -3.46
CA ALA A 3 -6.57 3.67 -3.27
C ALA A 3 -5.81 4.80 -2.56
N ASN A 4 -6.17 6.06 -2.84
CA ASN A 4 -5.46 7.22 -2.29
C ASN A 4 -5.79 7.45 -0.81
N GLU A 5 -7.02 7.18 -0.38
CA GLU A 5 -7.42 7.27 1.03
C GLU A 5 -6.72 6.22 1.90
N VAL A 6 -6.59 4.98 1.40
CA VAL A 6 -5.85 3.92 2.10
C VAL A 6 -4.39 4.32 2.29
N LEU A 7 -3.79 4.93 1.26
CA LEU A 7 -2.43 5.45 1.31
C LEU A 7 -2.31 6.58 2.35
N GLU A 8 -3.24 7.52 2.40
CA GLU A 8 -3.20 8.62 3.39
C GLU A 8 -3.40 8.15 4.84
N LEU A 9 -4.30 7.18 5.07
CA LEU A 9 -4.50 6.56 6.39
C LEU A 9 -3.23 5.85 6.85
N LEU A 10 -2.61 5.07 5.95
CA LEU A 10 -1.38 4.36 6.25
C LEU A 10 -0.25 5.34 6.56
N SER A 11 -0.09 6.42 5.77
CA SER A 11 0.87 7.51 5.99
C SER A 11 0.75 8.16 7.37
N LYS A 12 -0.44 8.16 7.95
CA LYS A 12 -0.70 8.71 9.29
C LYS A 12 -0.27 7.78 10.41
N GLU A 13 -0.25 6.47 10.19
CA GLU A 13 0.11 5.46 11.20
C GLU A 13 1.58 5.04 11.16
N ILE A 14 2.24 5.20 10.01
CA ILE A 14 3.65 4.85 9.85
C ILE A 14 4.52 6.10 9.69
N LEU A 15 5.82 5.95 9.92
CA LEU A 15 6.76 7.04 9.74
C LEU A 15 6.81 7.48 8.27
N PRO A 16 6.98 8.78 7.99
CA PRO A 16 7.04 9.29 6.62
C PRO A 16 8.19 8.67 5.80
N SER A 17 9.32 8.33 6.43
CA SER A 17 10.41 7.60 5.76
C SER A 17 10.01 6.19 5.34
N GLU A 18 9.27 5.46 6.18
CA GLU A 18 8.79 4.11 5.87
C GLU A 18 7.67 4.17 4.83
N PHE A 19 6.79 5.17 4.91
CA PHE A 19 5.79 5.43 3.89
C PHE A 19 6.44 5.69 2.54
N GLU A 20 7.39 6.62 2.48
CA GLU A 20 8.03 6.96 1.22
C GLU A 20 8.91 5.82 0.68
N CYS A 21 9.48 5.00 1.55
CA CYS A 21 10.29 3.85 1.14
C CYS A 21 9.45 2.66 0.70
N TYR A 22 8.33 2.36 1.36
CA TYR A 22 7.59 1.12 1.11
C TYR A 22 6.34 1.33 0.25
N ILE A 23 5.63 2.42 0.50
CA ILE A 23 4.32 2.67 -0.07
C ILE A 23 4.43 3.31 -1.45
N LYS A 24 5.42 4.18 -1.63
CA LYS A 24 5.78 4.73 -2.96
C LYS A 24 6.17 3.65 -3.97
N GLN A 25 6.66 2.51 -3.48
CA GLN A 25 7.07 1.38 -4.31
C GLN A 25 5.92 0.40 -4.60
N LEU A 26 4.76 0.55 -3.97
CA LEU A 26 3.58 -0.27 -4.27
C LEU A 26 3.09 0.04 -5.68
N LYS A 27 3.00 -0.99 -6.50
CA LYS A 27 2.38 -0.90 -7.81
C LYS A 27 0.93 -1.31 -7.70
N PHE A 28 0.03 -0.37 -7.92
CA PHE A 28 -1.39 -0.67 -8.02
C PHE A 28 -1.60 -1.65 -9.19
N ASN A 29 -2.18 -2.81 -8.89
CA ASN A 29 -2.38 -3.87 -9.85
C ASN A 29 -3.84 -3.86 -10.32
N GLU A 30 -4.13 -3.02 -11.31
CA GLU A 30 -5.47 -2.84 -11.89
C GLU A 30 -6.07 -4.14 -12.43
N LYS A 31 -5.23 -5.08 -12.88
CA LYS A 31 -5.70 -6.36 -13.44
C LYS A 31 -6.29 -7.30 -12.40
N SER A 32 -5.88 -7.17 -11.14
CA SER A 32 -6.43 -7.95 -10.02
C SER A 32 -7.30 -7.12 -9.08
N SER A 33 -7.27 -5.79 -9.24
CA SER A 33 -8.13 -4.88 -8.49
C SER A 33 -9.54 -4.91 -9.08
N ASN A 34 -10.49 -5.35 -8.27
CA ASN A 34 -11.91 -5.33 -8.58
C ASN A 34 -12.57 -4.16 -7.85
N SER A 35 -13.82 -3.81 -8.21
CA SER A 35 -14.56 -2.71 -7.54
C SER A 35 -14.71 -2.87 -6.02
N THR A 36 -14.51 -4.08 -5.49
CA THR A 36 -14.60 -4.40 -4.06
C THR A 36 -13.22 -4.58 -3.40
N ASN A 37 -12.18 -4.92 -4.16
CA ASN A 37 -10.87 -5.28 -3.63
C ASN A 37 -9.78 -4.58 -4.43
N VAL A 38 -9.00 -3.75 -3.74
CA VAL A 38 -7.84 -3.08 -4.30
C VAL A 38 -6.59 -3.92 -4.02
N VAL A 39 -5.88 -4.31 -5.07
CA VAL A 39 -4.66 -5.12 -4.98
C VAL A 39 -3.46 -4.26 -5.32
N PHE A 40 -2.52 -4.17 -4.38
CA PHE A 40 -1.22 -3.54 -4.60
C PHE A 40 -0.13 -4.60 -4.59
N ASN A 41 0.75 -4.55 -5.58
CA ASN A 41 1.97 -5.35 -5.61
C ASN A 41 3.07 -4.59 -4.86
N ALA A 42 3.54 -5.17 -3.76
CA ALA A 42 4.76 -4.73 -3.12
C ALA A 42 5.99 -5.26 -3.88
N PRO A 43 7.11 -4.54 -3.88
CA PRO A 43 8.35 -5.00 -4.49
C PRO A 43 9.04 -6.10 -3.67
N ASN A 44 8.68 -6.26 -2.39
CA ASN A 44 9.28 -7.23 -1.49
C ASN A 44 8.26 -7.76 -0.46
N GLU A 45 8.42 -9.00 -0.01
CA GLU A 45 7.51 -9.65 0.95
C GLU A 45 7.53 -8.93 2.31
N ILE A 46 8.68 -8.39 2.72
CA ILE A 46 8.83 -7.66 3.99
C ILE A 46 7.87 -6.46 4.02
N ILE A 47 7.75 -5.76 2.90
CA ILE A 47 6.87 -4.59 2.76
C ILE A 47 5.41 -5.03 2.79
N ALA A 48 5.07 -6.09 2.06
CA ALA A 48 3.72 -6.65 2.09
C ALA A 48 3.31 -7.07 3.52
N LYS A 49 4.20 -7.75 4.24
CA LYS A 49 3.99 -8.14 5.64
C LYS A 49 3.88 -6.94 6.56
N PHE A 50 4.71 -5.91 6.38
CA PHE A 50 4.67 -4.70 7.19
C PHE A 50 3.31 -4.00 7.07
N ILE A 51 2.81 -3.84 5.84
CA ILE A 51 1.49 -3.24 5.57
C ILE A 51 0.37 -4.15 6.08
N GLN A 52 0.51 -5.47 5.96
CA GLN A 52 -0.47 -6.43 6.47
C GLN A 52 -0.53 -6.50 8.01
N THR A 53 0.57 -6.17 8.68
CA THR A 53 0.66 -6.21 10.15
C THR A 53 0.19 -4.90 10.80
N LYS A 54 -0.07 -3.87 9.99
CA LYS A 54 -0.56 -2.58 10.44
C LYS A 54 -2.06 -2.47 10.25
#